data_AF-A0A966VV92-F1
#
_entry.id   AF-A0A966VV92-F1
#
_cell.length_a   1.000
_cell.length_b   1.000
_cell.length_c   1.000
_cell.angle_alpha   90.00
_cell.angle_beta   90.00
_cell.angle_gamma   90.00
#
_symmetry.space_group_name_H-M   'P 1'
#
loop_
_entity.id
_entity.type
_entity.pdbx_description
1 polymer ?
#
loop_
_entity_poly.entity_id
_entity_poly.type
_entity_poly.pdbx_seq_one_letter_code
_entity_poly.pdbx_strand_id
1 'polypeptide(L)'
;CLRRVRQLESSGLIERYMARLNLSRLGWGMSLLVRITLKAQTDRDLRIFEKAVSAVPEITDCFLTTGEADYVLRVFARDASDIERLHGSVLTKLPGVARVESSFVLREIVSGATPPIDRAAT
;
A
#
# COMPACT_ATOMS: atom_id res chain seq x y z
N CYS A 1 1.37 -19.42 -28.39
CA CYS A 1 1.13 -18.48 -27.28
C CYS A 1 1.84 -18.87 -25.98
N LEU A 2 1.71 -20.11 -25.47
CA LEU A 2 2.29 -20.53 -24.18
C LEU A 2 3.81 -20.31 -24.05
N ARG A 3 4.59 -20.54 -25.12
CA ARG A 3 6.05 -20.33 -25.11
C ARG A 3 6.44 -18.90 -24.76
N ARG A 4 5.71 -17.89 -25.24
CA ARG A 4 6.03 -16.47 -24.97
C ARG A 4 5.64 -16.07 -23.56
N VAL A 5 4.52 -16.59 -23.04
CA VAL A 5 4.13 -16.36 -21.63
C VAL A 5 5.20 -16.88 -20.68
N ARG A 6 5.68 -18.12 -20.89
CA ARG A 6 6.78 -18.69 -20.09
C ARG A 6 8.07 -17.88 -20.17
N GLN A 7 8.39 -17.34 -21.35
CA GLN A 7 9.55 -16.46 -21.49
C GLN A 7 9.38 -15.18 -20.65
N LEU A 8 8.20 -14.57 -20.64
CA LEU A 8 7.92 -13.37 -19.84
C LEU A 8 7.92 -13.64 -18.33
N GLU A 9 7.40 -14.81 -17.90
CA GLU A 9 7.48 -15.26 -16.51
C GLU A 9 8.93 -15.48 -16.09
N SER A 10 9.71 -16.24 -16.88
CA SER A 10 11.12 -16.54 -16.57
C SER A 10 12.04 -15.33 -16.63
N SER A 11 11.70 -14.31 -17.44
CA SER A 11 12.45 -13.05 -17.48
C SER A 11 12.05 -12.07 -16.36
N GLY A 12 11.06 -12.41 -15.53
CA GLY A 12 10.54 -11.54 -14.48
C GLY A 12 9.66 -10.38 -14.97
N LEU A 13 9.30 -10.33 -16.26
CA LEU A 13 8.37 -9.31 -16.79
C LEU A 13 6.94 -9.55 -16.33
N ILE A 14 6.58 -10.81 -16.06
CA ILE A 14 5.36 -11.16 -15.34
C ILE A 14 5.77 -11.54 -13.92
N GLU A 15 5.53 -10.63 -12.99
CA GLU A 15 5.85 -10.84 -11.58
C GLU A 15 4.87 -11.80 -10.88
N ARG A 16 3.56 -11.65 -11.17
CA ARG A 16 2.50 -12.46 -10.56
C ARG A 16 1.18 -12.40 -11.32
N TYR A 17 0.31 -13.36 -11.04
CA TYR A 17 -1.10 -13.35 -11.42
C TYR A 17 -1.98 -13.14 -10.18
N MET A 18 -2.91 -12.19 -10.24
CA MET A 18 -3.81 -11.91 -9.13
C MET A 18 -5.19 -11.51 -9.62
N ALA A 19 -6.23 -12.03 -8.97
CA ALA A 19 -7.60 -11.57 -9.21
C ALA A 19 -7.84 -10.21 -8.53
N ARG A 20 -8.44 -9.27 -9.25
CA ARG A 20 -8.89 -8.00 -8.65
C ARG A 20 -10.23 -8.21 -7.98
N LEU A 21 -10.27 -8.02 -6.67
CA LEU A 21 -11.47 -8.21 -5.86
C LEU A 21 -12.24 -6.89 -5.69
N ASN A 22 -13.56 -6.99 -5.53
CA ASN A 22 -14.40 -5.85 -5.17
C ASN A 22 -14.40 -5.69 -3.65
N LEU A 23 -13.58 -4.76 -3.15
CA LEU A 23 -13.37 -4.54 -1.72
C LEU A 23 -14.66 -4.11 -0.99
N SER A 24 -15.48 -3.27 -1.62
CA SER A 24 -16.77 -2.84 -1.03
C SER A 24 -17.71 -4.02 -0.81
N ARG A 25 -17.77 -4.99 -1.74
CA ARG A 25 -18.56 -6.22 -1.57
C ARG A 25 -17.99 -7.18 -0.53
N LEU A 26 -16.71 -7.04 -0.18
CA LEU A 26 -16.05 -7.78 0.90
C LEU A 26 -16.15 -7.08 2.26
N GLY A 27 -16.90 -5.97 2.33
CA GLY A 27 -17.13 -5.19 3.54
C GLY A 27 -15.99 -4.24 3.89
N TRP A 28 -15.10 -3.93 2.96
CA TRP A 28 -14.08 -2.88 3.09
C TRP A 28 -14.61 -1.60 2.46
N GLY A 29 -15.51 -0.93 3.18
CA GLY A 29 -16.26 0.22 2.68
C GLY A 29 -15.47 1.52 2.67
N MET A 30 -14.34 1.58 3.37
CA MET A 30 -13.57 2.81 3.57
C MET A 30 -12.10 2.59 3.20
N SER A 31 -11.47 3.63 2.66
CA SER A 31 -10.02 3.63 2.41
C SER A 31 -9.41 4.96 2.82
N LEU A 32 -8.17 4.88 3.29
CA LEU A 32 -7.40 5.99 3.83
C LEU A 32 -6.04 6.04 3.14
N LEU A 33 -5.59 7.27 2.87
CA LEU A 33 -4.20 7.56 2.62
C LEU A 33 -3.58 8.07 3.91
N VAL A 34 -2.58 7.35 4.42
CA VAL A 34 -1.94 7.66 5.70
C VAL A 34 -0.51 8.10 5.45
N ARG A 35 -0.21 9.35 5.81
CA ARG A 35 1.15 9.89 5.85
C ARG A 35 1.77 9.59 7.20
N ILE A 36 2.97 9.01 7.19
CA ILE A 36 3.75 8.66 8.37
C ILE A 36 5.07 9.42 8.35
N THR A 37 5.38 10.10 9.44
CA THR A 37 6.70 10.68 9.71
C THR A 37 7.34 9.90 10.85
N LEU A 38 8.59 9.48 10.66
CA LEU A 38 9.37 8.74 11.66
C LEU A 38 10.19 9.70 12.53
N LYS A 39 10.51 9.25 13.75
CA LYS A 39 11.37 9.98 14.69
C LYS A 39 12.83 10.00 14.25
N ALA A 40 13.25 8.92 13.60
CA ALA A 40 14.59 8.73 13.08
C ALA A 40 14.50 7.91 11.80
N GLN A 41 15.36 8.24 10.84
CA GLN A 41 15.40 7.62 9.52
C GLN A 41 16.74 6.91 9.30
N THR A 42 17.27 6.30 10.36
CA THR A 42 18.43 5.43 10.18
C THR A 42 17.99 4.18 9.42
N ASP A 43 18.91 3.59 8.66
CA ASP A 43 18.70 2.30 7.98
C ASP A 43 18.06 1.22 8.86
N ARG A 44 18.39 1.22 10.16
CA ARG A 44 17.81 0.28 11.13
C ARG A 44 16.35 0.59 11.40
N ASP A 45 16.01 1.86 11.62
CA ASP A 45 14.65 2.29 11.94
C ASP A 45 13.71 2.06 10.75
N LEU A 46 14.16 2.40 9.54
CA LEU A 46 13.41 2.15 8.30
C LEU A 46 13.07 0.66 8.14
N ARG A 47 14.06 -0.23 8.27
CA ARG A 47 13.85 -1.68 8.17
C ARG A 47 12.88 -2.23 9.21
N ILE A 48 12.94 -1.72 10.45
CA ILE A 48 12.02 -2.15 11.53
C ILE A 48 10.59 -1.70 11.20
N PHE A 49 10.42 -0.45 10.75
CA PHE A 49 9.12 0.09 10.36
C PHE A 49 8.52 -0.67 9.17
N GLU A 50 9.28 -0.87 8.09
CA GLU A 50 8.83 -1.58 6.88
C GLU A 50 8.41 -3.02 7.19
N LYS A 51 9.17 -3.71 8.06
CA LYS A 51 8.81 -5.05 8.52
C LYS A 51 7.51 -5.06 9.32
N ALA A 52 7.29 -4.05 10.17
CA ALA A 52 6.06 -3.94 10.93
C ALA A 52 4.85 -3.64 10.03
N VAL A 53 5.01 -2.72 9.06
CA VAL A 53 3.97 -2.34 8.10
C VAL A 53 3.55 -3.52 7.22
N SER A 54 4.50 -4.28 6.69
CA SER A 54 4.20 -5.45 5.84
C SER A 54 3.46 -6.59 6.57
N ALA A 55 3.45 -6.58 7.90
CA ALA A 55 2.70 -7.54 8.70
C ALA A 55 1.24 -7.13 8.95
N VAL A 56 0.84 -5.90 8.58
CA VAL A 56 -0.53 -5.40 8.79
C VAL A 56 -1.37 -5.64 7.53
N PRO A 57 -2.37 -6.53 7.56
CA PRO A 57 -3.13 -6.93 6.38
C PRO A 57 -4.03 -5.81 5.83
N GLU A 58 -4.43 -4.84 6.65
CA GLU A 58 -5.21 -3.69 6.22
C GLU A 58 -4.40 -2.71 5.36
N ILE A 59 -3.07 -2.78 5.38
CA ILE A 59 -2.17 -1.95 4.57
C ILE A 59 -1.89 -2.68 3.26
N THR A 60 -2.43 -2.18 2.14
CA THR A 60 -2.26 -2.82 0.83
C THR A 60 -1.09 -2.26 0.04
N ASP A 61 -0.73 -1.00 0.31
CA ASP A 61 0.34 -0.30 -0.39
C ASP A 61 1.10 0.57 0.61
N CYS A 62 2.43 0.60 0.47
CA CYS A 62 3.33 1.41 1.28
C CYS A 62 4.41 1.97 0.37
N PHE A 63 4.57 3.29 0.37
CA PHE A 63 5.53 3.99 -0.46
C PHE A 63 6.46 4.79 0.44
N LEU A 64 7.77 4.58 0.32
CA LEU A 64 8.76 5.52 0.82
C LEU A 64 8.76 6.75 -0.10
N THR A 65 8.58 7.95 0.47
CA THR A 65 8.43 9.18 -0.29
C THR A 65 9.44 10.24 0.11
N THR A 66 9.83 11.06 -0.84
CA THR A 66 10.49 12.34 -0.56
C THR A 66 9.43 13.41 -0.32
N GLY A 67 9.48 14.17 0.76
CA GLY A 67 8.53 15.25 1.04
C GLY A 67 8.28 15.47 2.53
N GLU A 68 7.04 15.87 2.88
CA GLU A 68 6.64 16.16 4.26
C GLU A 68 6.47 14.90 5.14
N ALA A 69 6.28 13.74 4.50
CA ALA A 69 6.15 12.46 5.17
C ALA A 69 7.13 11.46 4.57
N ASP A 70 7.61 10.55 5.42
CA ASP A 70 8.60 9.54 5.05
C ASP A 70 7.91 8.40 4.30
N TYR A 71 6.72 8.03 4.75
CA TYR A 71 5.92 7.00 4.09
C TYR A 71 4.48 7.46 3.83
N VAL A 72 3.93 6.97 2.73
CA VAL A 72 2.50 7.06 2.40
C VAL A 72 1.94 5.65 2.28
N LEU A 73 0.89 5.37 3.04
CA LEU A 73 0.23 4.07 3.09
C LEU A 73 -1.18 4.16 2.49
N ARG A 74 -1.61 3.14 1.77
CA ARG A 74 -3.03 2.89 1.49
C ARG A 74 -3.56 1.86 2.47
N VAL A 75 -4.56 2.25 3.25
CA VAL A 75 -5.16 1.42 4.30
C VAL A 75 -6.65 1.26 4.03
N PHE A 76 -7.16 0.03 4.13
CA PHE A 76 -8.59 -0.26 4.03
C PHE A 76 -9.20 -0.50 5.40
N ALA A 77 -10.43 -0.03 5.58
CA ALA A 77 -11.20 -0.21 6.79
C ALA A 77 -12.65 -0.58 6.46
N ARG A 78 -13.31 -1.25 7.40
CA ARG A 78 -14.70 -1.67 7.25
C ARG A 78 -15.67 -0.52 7.51
N ASP A 79 -15.42 0.22 8.59
CA ASP A 79 -16.27 1.30 9.09
C ASP A 79 -15.47 2.30 9.95
N ALA A 80 -16.17 3.28 10.54
CA ALA A 80 -15.56 4.31 11.38
C ALA A 80 -14.91 3.77 12.66
N SER A 81 -15.48 2.73 13.28
CA SER A 81 -14.91 2.10 14.48
C SER A 81 -13.63 1.33 14.14
N ASP A 82 -13.60 0.69 12.97
CA ASP A 82 -12.42 0.04 12.42
C ASP A 82 -11.26 1.03 12.20
N ILE A 83 -11.58 2.24 11.74
CA ILE A 83 -10.60 3.32 11.57
C ILE A 83 -10.04 3.79 12.90
N GLU A 84 -10.87 3.98 13.91
CA GLU A 84 -10.40 4.37 15.24
C GLU A 84 -9.43 3.32 15.80
N ARG A 85 -9.76 2.02 15.65
CA ARG A 85 -8.84 0.92 15.99
C ARG A 85 -7.55 1.02 15.20
N LEU A 86 -7.62 1.15 13.88
CA LEU A 86 -6.44 1.21 13.02
C LEU A 86 -5.54 2.40 13.38
N HIS A 87 -6.10 3.58 13.59
CA HIS A 87 -5.35 4.77 13.96
C HIS A 87 -4.70 4.62 15.35
N GLY A 88 -5.48 4.33 16.38
CA GLY A 88 -5.01 4.32 17.77
C GLY A 88 -4.26 3.06 18.21
N SER A 89 -4.57 1.90 17.62
CA SER A 89 -4.00 0.61 18.03
C SER A 89 -2.98 0.04 17.06
N VAL A 90 -2.96 0.49 15.81
CA VAL A 90 -2.02 -0.02 14.79
C VAL A 90 -1.05 1.06 14.36
N LEU A 91 -1.53 2.09 13.64
CA LEU A 91 -0.70 3.07 12.95
C LEU A 91 0.17 3.89 13.91
N THR A 92 -0.41 4.42 14.99
CA THR A 92 0.32 5.19 16.01
C THR A 92 1.28 4.36 16.84
N LYS A 93 1.10 3.03 16.87
CA LYS A 93 1.96 2.09 17.60
C LYS A 93 3.05 1.46 16.72
N LEU A 94 3.07 1.77 15.43
CA LEU A 94 4.14 1.32 14.56
C LEU A 94 5.50 1.84 15.07
N PRO A 95 6.56 1.02 15.01
CA PRO A 95 7.86 1.41 15.54
C PRO A 95 8.39 2.69 14.89
N GLY A 96 8.91 3.60 15.73
CA GLY A 96 9.55 4.82 15.24
C GLY A 96 8.60 5.90 14.74
N VAL A 97 7.28 5.71 14.77
CA VAL A 97 6.32 6.74 14.31
C VAL A 97 6.35 7.96 15.23
N ALA A 98 6.54 9.13 14.62
CA ALA A 98 6.45 10.45 15.26
C ALA A 98 5.09 11.10 15.01
N ARG A 99 4.57 10.99 13.78
CA ARG A 99 3.33 11.61 13.35
C ARG A 99 2.59 10.70 12.40
N VAL A 100 1.27 10.66 12.57
CA VAL A 100 0.32 10.00 11.67
C VAL A 100 -0.67 11.04 11.19
N GLU A 101 -0.84 11.17 9.89
CA GLU A 101 -1.87 12.00 9.29
C GLU A 101 -2.70 11.15 8.33
N SER A 102 -4.00 11.04 8.59
CA SER A 102 -4.90 10.18 7.82
C SER A 102 -5.86 11.03 6.99
N SER A 103 -5.90 10.78 5.69
CA SER A 103 -6.82 11.42 4.74
C SER A 103 -7.79 10.38 4.20
N PHE A 104 -9.08 10.66 4.28
CA PHE A 104 -10.12 9.78 3.75
C PHE A 104 -10.19 9.86 2.23
N VAL A 105 -10.19 8.70 1.57
CA VAL A 105 -10.45 8.63 0.13
C VAL A 105 -11.97 8.65 -0.08
N LEU A 106 -12.48 9.77 -0.55
CA LEU A 106 -13.91 9.91 -0.84
C LEU A 106 -14.33 9.13 -2.08
N ARG A 107 -13.47 9.13 -3.10
CA ARG A 107 -13.70 8.40 -4.35
C ARG A 107 -12.38 8.08 -5.02
N GLU A 108 -12.23 6.83 -5.44
CA GLU A 108 -11.12 6.41 -6.27
C GLU A 108 -11.47 6.68 -7.75
N ILE A 109 -10.68 7.52 -8.42
CA ILE A 109 -10.94 7.92 -9.82
C ILE A 109 -10.33 6.91 -10.80
N VAL A 110 -9.11 6.44 -10.51
CA VAL A 110 -8.38 5.44 -11.29
C VAL A 110 -7.70 4.48 -10.32
N SER A 111 -7.81 3.17 -10.57
CA SER A 111 -7.20 2.13 -9.74
C SER A 111 -6.78 0.92 -10.56
N GLY A 112 -5.57 0.43 -10.31
CA GLY A 112 -5.04 -0.78 -10.96
C GLY A 112 -4.99 -0.68 -12.49
N ALA A 113 -4.63 0.49 -13.01
CA ALA A 113 -4.38 0.67 -14.43
C ALA A 113 -3.17 -0.17 -14.86
N THR A 114 -3.21 -0.72 -16.07
CA THR A 114 -2.04 -1.34 -16.70
C THR A 114 -0.90 -0.33 -16.68
N PRO A 115 0.31 -0.74 -16.25
CA PRO A 115 1.46 0.15 -16.30
C PRO A 115 1.69 0.66 -17.73
N PRO A 116 2.36 1.81 -17.90
CA PRO A 116 2.71 2.29 -19.23
C PRO A 116 3.55 1.22 -19.94
N ILE A 117 3.01 0.64 -21.00
CA ILE A 117 3.71 -0.26 -21.91
C ILE A 117 3.72 0.44 -23.26
N ASP A 118 4.91 0.83 -23.72
CA ASP A 118 5.05 1.40 -25.05
C ASP A 118 4.56 0.41 -26.11
N ARG A 119 3.80 0.91 -27.10
CA ARG A 119 3.34 0.09 -28.23
C ARG A 119 4.45 -0.30 -29.21
N ALA A 120 5.71 0.04 -28.95
CA ALA A 120 6.82 -0.12 -29.87
C ALA A 120 7.71 -1.33 -29.53
N ALA A 121 7.22 -2.54 -29.84
CA ALA A 121 8.06 -3.72 -30.08
C ALA A 121 7.25 -4.73 -30.90
N THR A 122 6.98 -4.40 -32.16
CA THR A 122 6.67 -5.39 -33.20
C THR A 122 7.83 -5.40 -34.19
#